data_AF-A0A1H6FD68-F1
#
_entry.id   AF-A0A1H6FD68-F1
#
_cell.length_a   1.000
_cell.length_b   1.000
_cell.length_c   1.000
_cell.angle_alpha   90.00
_cell.angle_beta   90.00
_cell.angle_gamma   90.00
#
_symmetry.space_group_name_H-M   'P 1'
#
loop_
_entity.id
_entity.type
_entity.pdbx_description
1 polymer ?
#
loop_
_entity_poly.entity_id
_entity_poly.type
_entity_poly.pdbx_seq_one_letter_code
_entity_poly.pdbx_strand_id
1 'polypeptide(L)'
;MSSNCKYKGSQVLLVEGKNDCHVIMALCEKYNLKESFGLYECGGDENLLSRLDALVEEQDINTIGVVLDTDIPEKIPNLAVRWQQLAGILSTFGYSLPKAPEAQGTVLETLENHPRIGLWFMPNNHDPGMLEDFLMPLAETPTLEYAKYCVTQAEAKNLTRFKPVHRSKAILHTYLSWQDEPGKPLGQSLTSHALQHDHEIASSFANWLNRLFNS
;
A
#
# COMPACT_ATOMS: atom_id res chain seq x y z
N MET A 1 -3.68 -10.93 13.94
CA MET A 1 -2.36 -10.31 13.61
C MET A 1 -1.82 -9.50 14.79
N SER A 2 -0.49 -9.42 15.00
CA SER A 2 0.10 -8.61 16.10
C SER A 2 -0.09 -7.11 15.88
N SER A 3 -0.51 -6.38 16.91
CA SER A 3 -0.87 -4.96 16.87
C SER A 3 0.28 -3.98 16.59
N ASN A 4 1.53 -4.45 16.58
CA ASN A 4 2.69 -3.56 16.63
C ASN A 4 3.37 -3.28 15.28
N CYS A 5 2.80 -3.70 14.14
CA CYS A 5 3.34 -3.44 12.79
C CYS A 5 4.87 -3.65 12.66
N LYS A 6 5.46 -4.55 13.44
CA LYS A 6 6.90 -4.85 13.47
C LYS A 6 7.09 -6.36 13.55
N TYR A 7 6.34 -7.09 12.72
CA TYR A 7 6.35 -8.54 12.72
C TYR A 7 7.72 -9.09 12.28
N LYS A 8 8.18 -10.15 12.96
CA LYS A 8 9.50 -10.78 12.71
C LYS A 8 9.36 -12.30 12.52
N GLY A 9 8.38 -12.73 11.74
CA GLY A 9 8.23 -14.13 11.36
C GLY A 9 8.62 -14.38 9.90
N SER A 10 8.54 -15.63 9.47
CA SER A 10 9.03 -16.08 8.16
C SER A 10 8.23 -15.59 6.95
N GLN A 11 7.04 -15.03 7.17
CA GLN A 11 6.20 -14.45 6.12
C GLN A 11 5.83 -13.03 6.52
N VAL A 12 6.35 -12.05 5.79
CA VAL A 12 6.25 -10.64 6.19
C VAL A 12 5.83 -9.76 5.02
N LEU A 13 4.93 -8.81 5.28
CA LEU A 13 4.54 -7.74 4.37
C LEU A 13 5.18 -6.43 4.85
N LEU A 14 6.11 -5.90 4.05
CA LEU A 14 6.75 -4.61 4.27
C LEU A 14 5.86 -3.49 3.73
N VAL A 15 5.64 -2.47 4.55
CA VAL A 15 4.82 -1.29 4.22
C VAL A 15 5.54 -0.01 4.63
N GLU A 16 5.28 1.10 3.96
CA GLU A 16 6.01 2.35 4.23
C GLU A 16 5.69 2.92 5.61
N GLY A 17 4.41 3.02 5.96
CA GLY A 17 3.95 3.72 7.15
C GLY A 17 2.99 2.94 8.04
N LYS A 18 2.69 3.53 9.19
CA LYS A 18 1.73 2.98 10.15
C LYS A 18 0.30 3.02 9.63
N ASN A 19 -0.05 3.99 8.79
CA ASN A 19 -1.39 4.09 8.22
C ASN A 19 -1.64 2.92 7.27
N ASP A 20 -0.68 2.60 6.40
CA ASP A 20 -0.69 1.45 5.49
C ASP A 20 -0.91 0.16 6.27
N CYS A 21 -0.14 -0.02 7.34
CA CYS A 21 -0.25 -1.20 8.17
C CYS A 21 -1.68 -1.41 8.72
N HIS A 22 -2.26 -0.39 9.35
CA HIS A 22 -3.60 -0.51 9.92
C HIS A 22 -4.70 -0.67 8.87
N VAL A 23 -4.55 -0.01 7.72
CA VAL A 23 -5.47 -0.17 6.59
C VAL A 23 -5.43 -1.59 6.05
N ILE A 24 -4.23 -2.14 5.82
CA ILE A 24 -4.08 -3.51 5.31
C ILE A 24 -4.58 -4.53 6.32
N MET A 25 -4.35 -4.33 7.63
CA MET A 25 -4.94 -5.18 8.67
C MET A 25 -6.48 -5.20 8.59
N ALA A 26 -7.11 -4.02 8.48
CA ALA A 26 -8.57 -3.92 8.35
C ALA A 26 -9.10 -4.60 7.07
N LEU A 27 -8.36 -4.49 5.95
CA LEU A 27 -8.68 -5.22 4.72
C LEU A 27 -8.57 -6.74 4.92
N CYS A 28 -7.51 -7.22 5.58
CA CYS A 28 -7.32 -8.65 5.86
C CYS A 28 -8.48 -9.21 6.68
N GLU A 29 -8.88 -8.52 7.74
CA GLU A 29 -10.03 -8.89 8.57
C GLU A 29 -11.33 -8.92 7.74
N LYS A 30 -11.57 -7.89 6.93
CA LYS A 30 -12.79 -7.78 6.11
C LYS A 30 -12.90 -8.90 5.07
N TYR A 31 -11.81 -9.23 4.39
CA TYR A 31 -11.76 -10.28 3.37
C TYR A 31 -11.55 -11.69 3.96
N ASN A 32 -11.53 -11.83 5.29
CA ASN A 32 -11.25 -13.09 5.99
C ASN A 32 -9.97 -13.78 5.49
N LEU A 33 -8.92 -12.98 5.23
CA LEU A 33 -7.64 -13.52 4.82
C LEU A 33 -7.02 -14.32 5.96
N LYS A 34 -6.46 -15.49 5.64
CA LYS A 34 -5.76 -16.32 6.61
C LYS A 34 -4.59 -15.54 7.23
N GLU A 35 -4.49 -15.56 8.56
CA GLU A 35 -3.37 -14.96 9.29
C GLU A 35 -2.09 -15.79 9.16
N SER A 36 -1.52 -15.88 7.96
CA SER A 36 -0.28 -16.62 7.66
C SER A 36 0.98 -15.76 7.64
N PHE A 37 0.82 -14.44 7.60
CA PHE A 37 1.88 -13.44 7.54
C PHE A 37 1.63 -12.32 8.56
N GLY A 38 2.63 -11.49 8.78
CA GLY A 38 2.48 -10.26 9.56
C GLY A 38 3.07 -9.04 8.87
N LEU A 39 2.71 -7.85 9.36
CA LEU A 39 3.12 -6.59 8.76
C LEU A 39 4.33 -5.98 9.47
N TYR A 40 5.19 -5.32 8.69
CA TYR A 40 6.32 -4.54 9.16
C TYR A 40 6.29 -3.14 8.52
N GLU A 41 6.01 -2.10 9.32
CA GLU A 41 6.16 -0.71 8.90
C GLU A 41 7.65 -0.34 8.89
N CYS A 42 8.10 0.29 7.81
CA CYS A 42 9.51 0.62 7.61
C CYS A 42 9.85 2.07 7.98
N GLY A 43 8.85 2.95 8.09
CA GLY A 43 9.05 4.37 8.37
C GLY A 43 9.57 5.12 7.14
N GLY A 44 9.04 4.79 5.96
CA GLY A 44 9.41 5.37 4.67
C GLY A 44 9.95 4.35 3.66
N ASP A 45 9.99 4.78 2.41
CA ASP A 45 10.42 4.03 1.23
C ASP A 45 11.90 3.61 1.28
N GLU A 46 12.82 4.51 1.62
CA GLU A 46 14.26 4.21 1.69
C GLU A 46 14.56 3.12 2.72
N ASN A 47 13.89 3.19 3.87
CA ASN A 47 14.00 2.18 4.92
C ASN A 47 13.37 0.87 4.49
N LEU A 48 12.29 0.91 3.70
CA LEU A 48 11.65 -0.29 3.16
C LEU A 48 12.58 -1.01 2.20
N LEU A 49 13.18 -0.30 1.25
CA LEU A 49 14.11 -0.86 0.28
C LEU A 49 15.35 -1.46 0.96
N SER A 50 15.90 -0.74 1.94
CA SER A 50 17.02 -1.23 2.76
C SER A 50 16.66 -2.48 3.55
N ARG A 51 15.41 -2.59 4.04
CA ARG A 51 14.94 -3.77 4.76
C ARG A 51 14.68 -4.95 3.82
N LEU A 52 14.15 -4.70 2.63
CA LEU A 52 14.01 -5.73 1.59
C LEU A 52 15.36 -6.37 1.30
N ASP A 53 16.38 -5.56 0.98
CA ASP A 53 17.73 -6.01 0.68
C ASP A 53 18.29 -6.92 1.79
N ALA A 54 18.13 -6.52 3.06
CA ALA A 54 18.56 -7.32 4.20
C ALA A 54 17.78 -8.64 4.37
N LEU A 55 16.45 -8.63 4.17
CA LEU A 55 15.61 -9.81 4.42
C LEU A 55 15.73 -10.90 3.34
N VAL A 56 16.13 -10.55 2.11
CA VAL A 56 16.25 -11.54 1.03
C VAL A 56 17.38 -12.55 1.29
N GLU A 57 18.39 -12.18 2.08
CA GLU A 57 19.48 -13.09 2.50
C GLU A 57 19.17 -13.89 3.77
N GLU A 58 18.10 -13.57 4.51
CA GLU A 58 17.77 -14.24 5.76
C GLU A 58 17.17 -15.63 5.51
N GLN A 59 17.83 -16.69 5.99
CA GLN A 59 17.40 -18.08 5.75
C GLN A 59 16.06 -18.46 6.39
N ASP A 60 15.65 -17.77 7.46
CA ASP A 60 14.39 -18.04 8.15
C ASP A 60 13.18 -17.31 7.51
N ILE A 61 13.41 -16.57 6.42
CA ILE A 61 12.37 -15.86 5.68
C ILE A 61 11.96 -16.67 4.46
N ASN A 62 10.68 -17.02 4.39
CA ASN A 62 10.08 -17.80 3.31
C ASN A 62 9.39 -16.91 2.28
N THR A 63 8.80 -15.79 2.71
CA THR A 63 8.01 -14.91 1.83
C THR A 63 8.08 -13.46 2.28
N ILE A 64 8.38 -12.58 1.33
CA ILE A 64 8.41 -11.13 1.53
C ILE A 64 7.41 -10.50 0.57
N GLY A 65 6.41 -9.82 1.10
CA GLY A 65 5.58 -8.88 0.35
C GLY A 65 6.10 -7.46 0.52
N VAL A 66 5.96 -6.64 -0.52
CA VAL A 66 6.32 -5.23 -0.53
C VAL A 66 5.15 -4.42 -1.05
N VAL A 67 4.74 -3.40 -0.29
CA VAL A 67 3.76 -2.39 -0.72
C VAL A 67 4.46 -1.04 -0.73
N LEU A 68 4.44 -0.37 -1.88
CA LEU A 68 5.07 0.95 -2.08
C LEU A 68 4.11 1.95 -2.70
N ASP A 69 4.15 3.18 -2.20
CA ASP A 69 3.54 4.33 -2.83
C ASP A 69 4.39 4.79 -4.03
N THR A 70 3.72 5.40 -5.01
CA THR A 70 4.32 5.87 -6.26
C THR A 70 4.19 7.39 -6.45
N ASP A 71 3.77 8.12 -5.43
CA ASP A 71 3.55 9.58 -5.42
C ASP A 71 4.79 10.37 -4.93
N ILE A 72 5.90 10.35 -5.66
CA ILE A 72 7.06 11.12 -5.19
C ILE A 72 7.03 12.56 -5.73
N PRO A 73 7.37 13.58 -4.91
CA PRO A 73 7.25 14.97 -5.32
C PRO A 73 8.24 15.30 -6.45
N GLU A 74 7.69 15.78 -7.56
CA GLU A 74 8.34 16.69 -8.51
C GLU A 74 9.85 16.47 -8.77
N LYS A 75 10.21 15.27 -9.27
CA LYS A 75 11.23 15.00 -10.32
C LYS A 75 11.50 13.49 -10.54
N ILE A 76 10.44 12.66 -10.37
CA ILE A 76 10.34 11.19 -10.64
C ILE A 76 11.01 10.35 -9.51
N PRO A 77 10.29 9.47 -8.77
CA PRO A 77 9.83 8.20 -9.31
C PRO A 77 8.36 8.12 -9.74
N ASN A 78 8.18 7.89 -11.04
CA ASN A 78 7.06 7.15 -11.59
C ASN A 78 7.21 5.68 -11.16
N LEU A 79 6.13 4.90 -11.29
CA LEU A 79 6.13 3.43 -11.15
C LEU A 79 7.39 2.77 -11.77
N ALA A 80 7.83 3.25 -12.94
CA ALA A 80 9.00 2.73 -13.63
C ALA A 80 10.32 2.89 -12.85
N VAL A 81 10.57 4.01 -12.18
CA VAL A 81 11.80 4.19 -11.40
C VAL A 81 11.78 3.33 -10.14
N ARG A 82 10.65 3.23 -9.43
CA ARG A 82 10.53 2.29 -8.31
C ARG A 82 10.71 0.85 -8.76
N TRP A 83 10.15 0.50 -9.91
CA TRP A 83 10.33 -0.80 -10.52
C TRP A 83 11.80 -1.08 -10.84
N GLN A 84 12.53 -0.11 -11.40
CA GLN A 84 13.97 -0.24 -11.66
C GLN A 84 14.80 -0.36 -10.37
N GLN A 85 14.44 0.35 -9.30
CA GLN A 85 15.11 0.22 -8.00
C GLN A 85 14.95 -1.19 -7.44
N LEU A 86 13.71 -1.72 -7.42
CA LEU A 86 13.46 -3.09 -6.99
C LEU A 86 14.13 -4.12 -7.89
N ALA A 87 14.12 -3.90 -9.21
CA ALA A 87 14.84 -4.76 -10.15
C ALA A 87 16.34 -4.77 -9.87
N GLY A 88 16.93 -3.61 -9.59
CA GLY A 88 18.32 -3.47 -9.20
C GLY A 88 18.65 -4.30 -7.95
N ILE A 89 17.88 -4.13 -6.88
CA ILE A 89 18.03 -4.88 -5.62
C ILE A 89 17.85 -6.37 -5.87
N LEU A 90 16.72 -6.79 -6.43
CA LEU A 90 16.38 -8.21 -6.55
C LEU A 90 17.28 -8.96 -7.55
N SER A 91 17.85 -8.26 -8.54
CA SER A 91 18.79 -8.87 -9.48
C SER A 91 20.11 -9.30 -8.84
N THR A 92 20.55 -8.67 -7.74
CA THR A 92 21.77 -9.09 -7.03
C THR A 92 21.61 -10.48 -6.39
N PHE A 93 20.38 -10.86 -6.08
CA PHE A 93 19.98 -12.17 -5.54
C PHE A 93 19.52 -13.16 -6.62
N GLY A 94 19.65 -12.80 -7.90
CA GLY A 94 19.33 -13.68 -9.03
C GLY A 94 17.87 -13.70 -9.47
N TYR A 95 16.99 -12.85 -8.91
CA TYR A 95 15.64 -12.72 -9.43
C TYR A 95 15.60 -12.02 -10.78
N SER A 96 14.71 -12.48 -11.64
CA SER A 96 14.39 -11.82 -12.90
C SER A 96 13.00 -11.22 -12.82
N LEU A 97 12.91 -9.90 -12.85
CA LEU A 97 11.63 -9.19 -12.85
C LEU A 97 11.05 -9.12 -14.28
N PRO A 98 9.71 -9.12 -14.43
CA PRO A 98 9.11 -8.82 -15.72
C PRO A 98 9.44 -7.39 -16.19
N LYS A 99 9.19 -7.11 -17.47
CA LYS A 99 9.49 -5.79 -18.06
C LYS A 99 8.73 -4.63 -17.38
N ALA A 100 7.58 -4.93 -16.80
CA ALA A 100 6.74 -4.00 -16.07
C ALA A 100 6.00 -4.76 -14.95
N PRO A 101 5.49 -4.04 -13.92
CA PRO A 101 4.64 -4.65 -12.90
C PRO A 101 3.42 -5.35 -13.49
N GLU A 102 3.02 -6.47 -12.88
CA GLU A 102 1.75 -7.12 -13.22
C GLU A 102 0.57 -6.37 -12.60
N ALA A 103 -0.50 -6.19 -13.37
CA ALA A 103 -1.70 -5.45 -12.91
C ALA A 103 -2.33 -6.06 -11.65
N GLN A 104 -2.26 -7.39 -11.49
CA GLN A 104 -2.78 -8.13 -10.34
C GLN A 104 -1.76 -8.27 -9.20
N GLY A 105 -0.70 -7.45 -9.21
CA GLY A 105 0.46 -7.54 -8.34
C GLY A 105 1.46 -8.59 -8.81
N THR A 106 2.74 -8.24 -8.82
CA THR A 106 3.80 -9.15 -9.27
C THR A 106 4.11 -10.15 -8.16
N VAL A 107 4.32 -11.41 -8.53
CA VAL A 107 4.89 -12.42 -7.62
C VAL A 107 6.03 -13.15 -8.31
N LEU A 108 7.20 -13.16 -7.67
CA LEU A 108 8.39 -13.88 -8.08
C LEU A 108 8.52 -15.12 -7.19
N GLU A 109 8.62 -16.28 -7.82
CA GLU A 109 8.73 -17.56 -7.12
C GLU A 109 10.08 -17.69 -6.38
N THR A 110 10.11 -18.58 -5.39
CA THR A 110 11.33 -18.86 -4.61
C THR A 110 12.47 -19.36 -5.51
N LEU A 111 13.69 -18.92 -5.18
CA LEU A 111 14.93 -19.48 -5.71
C LEU A 111 15.55 -20.37 -4.62
N GLU A 112 16.49 -21.25 -4.98
CA GLU A 112 17.02 -22.29 -4.07
C GLU A 112 17.34 -21.82 -2.63
N ASN A 113 17.86 -20.59 -2.47
CA ASN A 113 18.22 -20.02 -1.17
C ASN A 113 17.52 -18.69 -0.85
N HIS A 114 16.49 -18.30 -1.61
CA HIS A 114 15.87 -16.98 -1.45
C HIS A 114 14.33 -17.05 -1.41
N PRO A 115 13.68 -16.17 -0.62
CA PRO A 115 12.25 -16.22 -0.37
C PRO A 115 11.38 -16.02 -1.61
N ARG A 116 10.11 -16.31 -1.50
CA ARG A 116 9.13 -15.84 -2.49
C ARG A 116 8.91 -14.32 -2.33
N ILE A 117 8.87 -13.56 -3.42
CA ILE A 117 8.74 -12.10 -3.37
C ILE A 117 7.43 -11.65 -4.02
N GLY A 118 6.63 -10.85 -3.33
CA GLY A 118 5.47 -10.19 -3.90
C GLY A 118 5.65 -8.68 -3.91
N LEU A 119 5.30 -8.04 -5.01
CA LEU A 119 5.39 -6.59 -5.17
C LEU A 119 4.01 -6.00 -5.51
N TRP A 120 3.60 -5.00 -4.74
CA TRP A 120 2.41 -4.18 -5.00
C TRP A 120 2.76 -2.70 -4.98
N PHE A 121 2.30 -1.97 -5.98
CA PHE A 121 2.42 -0.51 -6.03
C PHE A 121 1.06 0.12 -5.87
N MET A 122 0.96 1.09 -4.96
CA MET A 122 -0.25 1.85 -4.80
C MET A 122 -0.49 2.78 -6.01
N PRO A 123 -1.77 2.99 -6.38
CA PRO A 123 -2.94 2.33 -5.80
C PRO A 123 -3.21 0.95 -6.40
N ASN A 124 -2.78 0.68 -7.64
CA ASN A 124 -3.27 -0.45 -8.45
C ASN A 124 -2.23 -1.10 -9.38
N ASN A 125 -0.94 -0.97 -9.08
CA ASN A 125 0.19 -1.47 -9.90
C ASN A 125 0.38 -0.77 -11.26
N HIS A 126 -0.36 0.30 -11.55
CA HIS A 126 -0.30 0.98 -12.84
C HIS A 126 -0.24 2.50 -12.69
N ASP A 127 -1.22 3.07 -12.01
CA ASP A 127 -1.35 4.52 -11.87
C ASP A 127 -0.41 5.05 -10.79
N PRO A 128 0.09 6.28 -10.92
CA PRO A 128 0.80 6.94 -9.84
C PRO A 128 -0.17 7.29 -8.70
N GLY A 129 0.24 7.05 -7.47
CA GLY A 129 -0.55 7.41 -6.30
C GLY A 129 -0.05 6.76 -5.01
N MET A 130 -0.82 7.00 -3.96
CA MET A 130 -0.55 6.54 -2.60
C MET A 130 -1.72 5.72 -2.05
N LEU A 131 -1.59 5.28 -0.79
CA LEU A 131 -2.67 4.64 -0.05
C LEU A 131 -4.00 5.39 -0.13
N GLU A 132 -4.01 6.72 -0.03
CA GLU A 132 -5.25 7.49 -0.13
C GLU A 132 -5.92 7.40 -1.52
N ASP A 133 -5.15 7.25 -2.60
CA ASP A 133 -5.69 6.99 -3.93
C ASP A 133 -6.29 5.59 -4.05
N PHE A 134 -5.75 4.61 -3.31
CA PHE A 134 -6.32 3.26 -3.21
C PHE A 134 -7.66 3.27 -2.44
N LEU A 135 -7.78 4.12 -1.43
CA LEU A 135 -8.98 4.20 -0.57
C LEU A 135 -10.11 5.05 -1.18
N MET A 136 -9.80 6.05 -1.99
CA MET A 136 -10.83 6.93 -2.59
C MET A 136 -11.92 6.19 -3.38
N PRO A 137 -11.63 5.18 -4.21
CA PRO A 137 -12.66 4.39 -4.89
C PRO A 137 -13.61 3.64 -3.95
N LEU A 138 -13.22 3.45 -2.68
CA LEU A 138 -14.05 2.83 -1.65
C LEU A 138 -15.03 3.85 -1.03
N ALA A 139 -14.82 5.15 -1.19
CA ALA A 139 -15.71 6.17 -0.62
C ALA A 139 -17.01 6.33 -1.43
N GLU A 140 -18.07 6.78 -0.75
CA GLU A 140 -19.34 7.08 -1.41
C GLU A 140 -19.18 8.23 -2.41
N THR A 141 -19.50 8.00 -3.68
CA THR A 141 -19.15 8.91 -4.78
C THR A 141 -19.68 10.34 -4.62
N PRO A 142 -20.99 10.59 -4.35
CA PRO A 142 -21.49 11.97 -4.27
C PRO A 142 -20.79 12.79 -3.17
N THR A 143 -20.57 12.16 -2.01
CA THR A 143 -19.93 12.78 -0.86
C THR A 143 -18.44 13.01 -1.10
N LEU A 144 -17.73 12.05 -1.73
CA LEU A 144 -16.33 12.20 -2.11
C LEU A 144 -16.12 13.31 -3.14
N GLU A 145 -16.98 13.38 -4.18
CA GLU A 145 -16.90 14.44 -5.19
C GLU A 145 -17.14 15.83 -4.58
N TYR A 146 -18.04 15.94 -3.60
CA TYR A 146 -18.21 17.19 -2.87
C TYR A 146 -16.97 17.55 -2.02
N ALA A 147 -16.32 16.56 -1.38
CA ALA A 147 -15.06 16.78 -0.67
C ALA A 147 -13.95 17.27 -1.63
N LYS A 148 -13.81 16.65 -2.81
CA LYS A 148 -12.89 17.10 -3.88
C LYS A 148 -13.17 18.54 -4.29
N TYR A 149 -14.45 18.89 -4.48
CA TYR A 149 -14.86 20.24 -4.78
C TYR A 149 -14.44 21.22 -3.68
N CYS A 150 -14.73 20.92 -2.41
CA CYS A 150 -14.34 21.78 -1.27
C CYS A 150 -12.83 22.01 -1.20
N VAL A 151 -12.03 20.95 -1.35
CA VAL A 151 -10.55 21.07 -1.37
C VAL A 151 -10.10 21.95 -2.54
N THR A 152 -10.64 21.72 -3.73
CA THR A 152 -10.32 22.52 -4.92
C THR A 152 -10.66 24.00 -4.73
N GLN A 153 -11.80 24.31 -4.12
CA GLN A 153 -12.19 25.70 -3.81
C GLN A 153 -11.25 26.33 -2.77
N ALA A 154 -10.84 25.58 -1.75
CA ALA A 154 -9.90 26.05 -0.74
C ALA A 154 -8.52 26.33 -1.36
N GLU A 155 -8.03 25.46 -2.24
CA GLU A 155 -6.79 25.65 -3.00
C GLU A 155 -6.87 26.93 -3.86
N ALA A 156 -7.94 27.11 -4.64
CA ALA A 156 -8.13 28.27 -5.51
C ALA A 156 -8.20 29.61 -4.73
N LYS A 157 -8.66 29.56 -3.47
CA LYS A 157 -8.71 30.71 -2.56
C LYS A 157 -7.42 30.90 -1.75
N ASN A 158 -6.38 30.08 -1.99
CA ASN A 158 -5.13 30.06 -1.21
C ASN A 158 -5.37 29.88 0.31
N LEU A 159 -6.37 29.08 0.69
CA LEU A 159 -6.71 28.80 2.10
C LEU A 159 -6.00 27.56 2.64
N THR A 160 -5.33 26.79 1.78
CA THR A 160 -4.68 25.53 2.12
C THR A 160 -3.19 25.74 2.43
N ARG A 161 -2.61 24.82 3.21
CA ARG A 161 -1.17 24.80 3.55
C ARG A 161 -0.49 23.47 3.23
N PHE A 162 -1.23 22.48 2.75
CA PHE A 162 -0.67 21.19 2.38
C PHE A 162 0.14 21.32 1.08
N LYS A 163 1.14 20.46 0.91
CA LYS A 163 1.93 20.38 -0.32
C LYS A 163 1.10 19.72 -1.44
N PRO A 164 1.32 20.02 -2.73
CA PRO A 164 0.58 19.39 -3.82
C PRO A 164 0.54 17.86 -3.76
N VAL A 165 1.65 17.22 -3.35
CA VAL A 165 1.73 15.76 -3.16
C VAL A 165 0.74 15.24 -2.10
N HIS A 166 0.35 16.03 -1.10
CA HIS A 166 -0.60 15.61 -0.07
C HIS A 166 -2.07 15.89 -0.45
N ARG A 167 -2.37 16.19 -1.71
CA ARG A 167 -3.73 16.54 -2.15
C ARG A 167 -4.71 15.39 -1.98
N SER A 168 -4.34 14.15 -2.34
CA SER A 168 -5.21 12.97 -2.14
C SER A 168 -5.49 12.73 -0.66
N LYS A 169 -4.48 12.92 0.20
CA LYS A 169 -4.64 12.92 1.66
C LYS A 169 -5.64 13.99 2.13
N ALA A 170 -5.53 15.23 1.64
CA ALA A 170 -6.46 16.30 2.00
C ALA A 170 -7.91 15.98 1.58
N ILE A 171 -8.11 15.42 0.40
CA ILE A 171 -9.43 15.01 -0.11
C ILE A 171 -10.02 13.92 0.77
N LEU A 172 -9.30 12.81 0.96
CA LEU A 172 -9.82 11.66 1.73
C LEU A 172 -10.12 12.06 3.17
N HIS A 173 -9.24 12.81 3.83
CA HIS A 173 -9.48 13.27 5.20
C HIS A 173 -10.64 14.27 5.31
N THR A 174 -10.87 15.10 4.29
CA THR A 174 -12.06 15.97 4.24
C THR A 174 -13.34 15.14 4.17
N TYR A 175 -13.38 14.14 3.29
CA TYR A 175 -14.49 13.19 3.18
C TYR A 175 -14.75 12.46 4.51
N LEU A 176 -13.69 11.90 5.12
CA LEU A 176 -13.78 11.14 6.37
C LEU A 176 -14.23 12.00 7.56
N SER A 177 -13.96 13.31 7.52
CA SER A 177 -14.41 14.24 8.58
C SER A 177 -15.92 14.45 8.61
N TRP A 178 -16.66 13.98 7.60
CA TRP A 178 -18.11 14.05 7.53
C TRP A 178 -18.81 12.72 7.85
N GLN A 179 -18.03 11.67 8.04
CA GLN A 179 -18.55 10.33 8.34
C GLN A 179 -18.83 10.17 9.84
N ASP A 180 -19.62 9.16 10.20
CA ASP A 180 -19.93 8.88 11.60
C ASP A 180 -18.66 8.57 12.42
N GLU A 181 -18.59 9.13 13.62
CA GLU A 181 -17.38 9.26 14.44
C GLU A 181 -16.19 9.91 13.69
N PRO A 182 -16.25 11.23 13.43
CA PRO A 182 -15.22 11.94 12.70
C PRO A 182 -13.89 11.93 13.46
N GLY A 183 -12.78 11.86 12.71
CA GLY A 183 -11.42 11.83 13.26
C GLY A 183 -10.91 10.42 13.58
N LYS A 184 -11.66 9.37 13.26
CA LYS A 184 -11.17 7.98 13.31
C LYS A 184 -9.90 7.79 12.47
N PRO A 185 -8.93 6.98 12.96
CA PRO A 185 -7.80 6.54 12.15
C PRO A 185 -8.27 5.79 10.89
N LEU A 186 -7.52 5.90 9.78
CA LEU A 186 -7.90 5.31 8.47
C LEU A 186 -8.28 3.82 8.55
N GLY A 187 -7.51 3.01 9.29
CA GLY A 187 -7.82 1.59 9.46
C GLY A 187 -9.16 1.32 10.15
N GLN A 188 -9.60 2.20 11.05
CA GLN A 188 -10.91 2.10 11.70
C GLN A 188 -12.04 2.64 10.80
N SER A 189 -11.74 3.61 9.93
CA SER A 189 -12.73 4.14 8.98
C SER A 189 -13.13 3.10 7.92
N LEU A 190 -12.26 2.13 7.62
CA LEU A 190 -12.65 0.95 6.85
C LEU A 190 -13.71 0.15 7.61
N THR A 191 -13.46 -0.22 8.86
CA THR A 191 -14.42 -1.05 9.62
C THR A 191 -15.75 -0.36 9.92
N SER A 192 -15.81 0.98 9.91
CA SER A 192 -17.02 1.77 10.24
C SER A 192 -17.97 2.07 9.07
N HIS A 193 -17.90 1.35 7.95
CA HIS A 193 -18.73 1.54 6.73
C HIS A 193 -18.55 2.88 5.99
N ALA A 194 -17.67 3.77 6.47
CA ALA A 194 -17.34 5.03 5.81
C ALA A 194 -16.66 4.83 4.45
N LEU A 195 -16.00 3.69 4.26
CA LEU A 195 -15.46 3.21 3.00
C LEU A 195 -16.15 1.89 2.67
N GLN A 196 -16.81 1.80 1.52
CA GLN A 196 -17.43 0.61 0.97
C GLN A 196 -16.37 -0.25 0.28
N HIS A 197 -16.27 -1.51 0.70
CA HIS A 197 -15.10 -2.35 0.41
C HIS A 197 -15.25 -3.16 -0.88
N ASP A 198 -16.45 -3.22 -1.44
CA ASP A 198 -16.78 -4.07 -2.59
C ASP A 198 -16.39 -3.39 -3.91
N HIS A 199 -15.14 -2.94 -3.98
CA HIS A 199 -14.54 -2.41 -5.19
C HIS A 199 -13.51 -3.41 -5.73
N GLU A 200 -13.34 -3.43 -7.05
CA GLU A 200 -12.43 -4.33 -7.74
C GLU A 200 -10.97 -4.17 -7.26
N ILE A 201 -10.58 -2.94 -6.90
CA ILE A 201 -9.23 -2.62 -6.42
C ILE A 201 -8.89 -3.32 -5.09
N ALA A 202 -9.81 -3.32 -4.13
CA ALA A 202 -9.61 -3.96 -2.83
C ALA A 202 -9.63 -5.48 -2.96
N SER A 203 -10.49 -6.00 -3.84
CA SER A 203 -10.57 -7.43 -4.14
C SER A 203 -9.31 -7.93 -4.86
N SER A 204 -8.78 -7.16 -5.80
CA SER A 204 -7.51 -7.45 -6.49
C SER A 204 -6.34 -7.50 -5.50
N PHE A 205 -6.25 -6.51 -4.61
CA PHE A 205 -5.22 -6.48 -3.57
C PHE A 205 -5.32 -7.67 -2.59
N ALA A 206 -6.53 -7.99 -2.12
CA ALA A 206 -6.76 -9.13 -1.24
C ALA A 206 -6.40 -10.47 -1.92
N ASN A 207 -6.75 -10.62 -3.21
CA ASN A 207 -6.38 -11.79 -4.00
C ASN A 207 -4.87 -11.90 -4.20
N TRP A 208 -4.16 -10.78 -4.39
CA TRP A 208 -2.70 -10.76 -4.45
C TRP A 208 -2.08 -11.20 -3.12
N LEU A 209 -2.53 -10.69 -1.98
CA LEU A 209 -2.06 -11.13 -0.65
C LEU A 209 -2.26 -12.64 -0.46
N ASN A 210 -3.44 -13.15 -0.83
CA ASN A 210 -3.74 -14.57 -0.72
C ASN A 210 -2.85 -15.41 -1.65
N ARG A 211 -2.67 -14.97 -2.90
CA ARG A 211 -1.75 -15.60 -3.86
C ARG A 211 -0.30 -15.52 -3.41
N LEU A 212 0.09 -14.54 -2.59
CA LEU A 212 1.45 -14.40 -2.08
C LEU A 212 1.74 -15.29 -0.86
N PHE A 213 0.86 -15.27 0.14
CA PHE A 213 1.14 -15.87 1.45
C PHE A 213 0.41 -17.19 1.73
N ASN A 214 -0.55 -17.58 0.88
CA ASN A 214 -1.39 -18.77 1.10
C ASN A 214 -1.41 -19.73 -0.09
N SER A 215 -0.46 -19.61 -1.01
CA SER A 215 -0.27 -20.57 -2.10
C SER A 215 0.51 -21.81 -1.64
#